data_AF-A0A7K0MF19-F1
#
_entry.id   AF-A0A7K0MF19-F1
#
_cell.length_a   1.000
_cell.length_b   1.000
_cell.length_c   1.000
_cell.angle_alpha   90.00
_cell.angle_beta   90.00
_cell.angle_gamma   90.00
#
_symmetry.space_group_name_H-M   'P 1'
#
loop_
_entity.id
_entity.type
_entity.pdbx_description
1 polymer ?
#
loop_
_entity_poly.entity_id
_entity_poly.type
_entity_poly.pdbx_seq_one_letter_code
_entity_poly.pdbx_strand_id
1 'polypeptide(L)'
;MKTSLWLKVLVGMATLWNIFIVISVVFNSSFALTRAAGGQFTSFPVGIRVTYLGTTMILILQAVTLVQIWQGYAIKPTWLPKAFFLMGLVSTFVNMISRSQNERWNGFTAAIVAYAFWISSVRRDTSK
;
A
#
# COMPACT_ATOMS: atom_id res chain seq x y z
N MET A 1 -23.78 0.17 -1.75
CA MET A 1 -23.31 -0.86 -2.71
C MET A 1 -22.34 -1.80 -2.01
N LYS A 2 -22.66 -3.09 -1.86
CA LYS A 2 -21.73 -4.09 -1.26
C LYS A 2 -20.47 -4.17 -2.13
N THR A 3 -19.28 -4.08 -1.53
CA THR A 3 -18.02 -4.26 -2.26
C THR A 3 -17.97 -5.71 -2.76
N SER A 4 -17.81 -5.91 -4.07
CA SER A 4 -17.80 -7.25 -4.65
C SER A 4 -16.64 -8.09 -4.11
N LEU A 5 -16.84 -9.40 -4.02
CA LEU A 5 -15.80 -10.33 -3.55
C LEU A 5 -14.53 -10.19 -4.39
N TRP A 6 -14.66 -10.09 -5.72
CA TRP A 6 -13.55 -9.90 -6.64
C TRP A 6 -12.72 -8.65 -6.34
N LEU A 7 -13.37 -7.53 -6.02
CA LEU A 7 -12.67 -6.31 -5.65
C LEU A 7 -11.93 -6.49 -4.31
N LYS A 8 -12.52 -7.18 -3.33
CA LYS A 8 -11.83 -7.49 -2.07
C LYS A 8 -10.60 -8.36 -2.29
N VAL A 9 -10.71 -9.39 -3.13
CA VAL A 9 -9.61 -10.30 -3.48
C VAL A 9 -8.49 -9.54 -4.20
N LEU A 10 -8.83 -8.73 -5.21
CA LEU A 10 -7.87 -7.91 -5.95
C LEU A 10 -7.10 -6.94 -5.03
N VAL A 11 -7.83 -6.22 -4.18
CA VAL A 11 -7.24 -5.27 -3.21
C VAL A 11 -6.40 -6.01 -2.17
N GLY A 12 -6.85 -7.18 -1.70
CA GLY A 12 -6.12 -8.02 -0.77
C GLY A 12 -4.78 -8.47 -1.36
N MET A 13 -4.78 -8.99 -2.59
CA MET A 13 -3.55 -9.38 -3.29
C MET A 13 -2.61 -8.20 -3.52
N ALA A 14 -3.12 -7.05 -3.95
CA ALA A 14 -2.32 -5.83 -4.12
C ALA A 14 -1.70 -5.37 -2.79
N THR A 15 -2.46 -5.44 -1.69
CA THR A 15 -1.96 -5.07 -0.35
C THR A 15 -0.87 -6.03 0.11
N LEU A 16 -1.09 -7.35 -0.03
CA LEU A 16 -0.11 -8.37 0.31
C LEU A 16 1.16 -8.25 -0.52
N TRP A 17 1.05 -7.93 -1.81
CA TRP A 17 2.19 -7.67 -2.67
C TRP A 17 3.04 -6.50 -2.18
N ASN A 18 2.41 -5.38 -1.83
CA ASN A 18 3.11 -4.21 -1.28
C ASN A 18 3.82 -4.55 0.04
N ILE A 19 3.14 -5.29 0.95
CA ILE A 19 3.73 -5.76 2.22
C ILE A 19 4.93 -6.67 1.95
N PHE A 20 4.80 -7.63 1.04
CA PHE A 20 5.86 -8.57 0.70
C PHE A 20 7.12 -7.86 0.19
N ILE A 21 6.97 -6.84 -0.66
CA ILE A 21 8.11 -6.05 -1.15
C ILE A 21 8.81 -5.33 0.01
N VAL A 22 8.07 -4.62 0.86
CA VAL A 22 8.71 -3.84 1.93
C VAL A 22 9.37 -4.73 2.98
N ILE A 23 8.78 -5.88 3.30
CA ILE A 23 9.39 -6.89 4.18
C ILE A 23 10.67 -7.43 3.54
N SER A 24 10.66 -7.68 2.23
CA SER A 24 11.85 -8.14 1.50
C SER A 24 12.99 -7.12 1.57
N VAL A 25 12.70 -5.81 1.58
CA VAL A 25 13.71 -4.76 1.82
C VAL A 25 14.25 -4.85 3.25
N VAL A 26 13.38 -5.00 4.26
CA VAL A 26 13.79 -5.12 5.67
C VAL A 26 14.74 -6.30 5.88
N PHE A 27 14.53 -7.42 5.18
CA PHE A 27 15.40 -8.59 5.24
C PHE A 27 16.60 -8.55 4.28
N ASN A 28 16.80 -7.45 3.55
CA ASN A 28 17.86 -7.30 2.56
C ASN A 28 17.83 -8.39 1.46
N SER A 29 16.65 -8.76 1.00
CA SER A 29 16.46 -9.77 -0.03
C SER A 29 16.85 -9.26 -1.42
N SER A 30 17.52 -10.10 -2.21
CA SER A 30 17.89 -9.79 -3.61
C SER A 30 16.68 -9.53 -4.49
N PHE A 31 15.52 -10.13 -4.18
CA PHE A 31 14.26 -9.89 -4.88
C PHE A 31 13.84 -8.41 -4.86
N ALA A 32 14.08 -7.74 -3.72
CA ALA A 32 13.66 -6.37 -3.49
C ALA A 32 14.60 -5.33 -4.11
N LEU A 33 15.86 -5.69 -4.41
CA LEU A 33 16.87 -4.75 -4.90
C LEU A 33 16.40 -3.98 -6.14
N THR A 34 15.69 -4.64 -7.05
CA THR A 34 15.14 -4.00 -8.26
C THR A 34 13.74 -3.40 -8.06
N ARG A 35 13.09 -3.64 -6.93
CA ARG A 35 11.69 -3.28 -6.67
C ARG A 35 11.52 -2.18 -5.64
N ALA A 36 12.60 -1.65 -5.11
CA ALA A 36 12.57 -0.63 -4.09
C ALA A 36 13.69 0.40 -4.33
N ALA A 37 13.42 1.63 -3.91
CA ALA A 37 14.37 2.73 -3.91
C ALA A 37 15.07 2.93 -5.27
N GLY A 38 14.33 2.86 -6.37
CA GLY A 38 14.84 3.13 -7.70
C GLY A 38 15.67 2.01 -8.33
N GLY A 39 15.86 0.88 -7.65
CA GLY A 39 16.79 -0.15 -8.13
C GLY A 39 18.28 0.18 -7.92
N GLN A 40 18.59 1.17 -7.08
CA GLN A 40 19.93 1.78 -7.02
C GLN A 40 20.93 1.05 -6.11
N PHE A 41 20.45 0.12 -5.27
CA PHE A 41 21.27 -0.55 -4.27
C PHE A 41 21.67 -1.95 -4.72
N THR A 42 22.89 -2.36 -4.37
CA THR A 42 23.35 -3.76 -4.42
C THR A 42 23.11 -4.49 -3.10
N SER A 43 22.98 -3.73 -2.01
CA SER A 43 22.49 -4.18 -0.70
C SER A 43 21.85 -2.99 0.01
N PHE A 44 20.78 -3.23 0.77
CA PHE A 44 20.05 -2.16 1.46
C PHE A 44 20.82 -1.70 2.71
N PRO A 45 21.19 -0.40 2.79
CA PRO A 45 21.79 0.15 4.00
C PRO A 45 20.85 -0.01 5.20
N VAL A 46 21.41 -0.14 6.41
CA VAL A 46 20.63 -0.31 7.65
C VAL A 46 19.58 0.78 7.81
N GLY A 47 19.93 2.05 7.52
CA GLY A 47 18.99 3.17 7.57
C GLY A 47 17.77 2.98 6.67
N ILE A 48 17.96 2.49 5.44
CA ILE A 48 16.86 2.19 4.51
C ILE A 48 15.99 1.07 5.06
N ARG A 49 16.60 0.01 5.60
CA ARG A 49 15.87 -1.12 6.19
C ARG A 49 14.99 -0.68 7.37
N VAL A 50 15.49 0.21 8.22
CA VAL A 50 14.72 0.79 9.33
C VAL A 50 13.55 1.64 8.82
N THR A 51 13.76 2.47 7.79
CA THR A 51 12.66 3.23 7.17
C THR A 51 11.57 2.30 6.61
N TYR A 52 11.96 1.22 5.94
CA TYR A 52 11.03 0.25 5.38
C TYR A 52 10.33 -0.61 6.46
N LEU A 53 10.92 -0.76 7.64
CA LEU A 53 10.23 -1.34 8.80
C LEU A 53 9.06 -0.45 9.23
N GLY A 54 9.27 0.87 9.27
CA GLY A 54 8.19 1.84 9.49
C GLY A 54 7.10 1.76 8.42
N THR A 55 7.49 1.72 7.15
CA THR A 55 6.56 1.53 6.02
C THR A 55 5.75 0.24 6.15
N THR A 56 6.37 -0.84 6.62
CA THR A 56 5.70 -2.13 6.85
C THR A 56 4.57 -1.98 7.87
N MET A 57 4.81 -1.26 8.97
CA MET A 57 3.77 -1.01 9.99
C MET A 57 2.60 -0.20 9.43
N ILE A 58 2.87 0.78 8.57
CA ILE A 58 1.83 1.56 7.89
C ILE A 58 0.99 0.67 6.96
N LEU A 59 1.62 -0.21 6.17
CA LEU A 59 0.88 -1.12 5.28
C LEU A 59 0.07 -2.17 6.06
N ILE A 60 0.57 -2.64 7.20
CA ILE A 60 -0.22 -3.50 8.11
C ILE A 60 -1.44 -2.75 8.62
N LEU A 61 -1.29 -1.48 9.03
CA LEU A 61 -2.41 -0.65 9.47
C LEU A 61 -3.44 -0.43 8.34
N GLN A 62 -2.98 -0.24 7.09
CA GLN A 62 -3.85 -0.20 5.92
C GLN A 62 -4.63 -1.51 5.75
N ALA A 63 -3.95 -2.66 5.83
CA ALA A 63 -4.58 -3.98 5.70
C ALA A 63 -5.66 -4.20 6.77
N VAL A 64 -5.35 -3.89 8.04
CA VAL A 64 -6.32 -3.97 9.14
C VAL A 64 -7.52 -3.06 8.90
N THR A 65 -7.27 -1.82 8.45
CA THR A 65 -8.33 -0.86 8.15
C THR A 65 -9.23 -1.34 7.01
N LEU A 66 -8.67 -1.96 5.97
CA LEU A 66 -9.44 -2.57 4.87
C LEU A 66 -10.32 -3.72 5.35
N VAL A 67 -9.79 -4.60 6.21
CA VAL A 67 -10.55 -5.69 6.80
C VAL A 67 -11.71 -5.14 7.64
N GLN A 68 -11.45 -4.14 8.49
CA GLN A 68 -12.49 -3.47 9.28
C GLN A 68 -13.56 -2.83 8.39
N ILE A 69 -13.18 -2.17 7.29
CA ILE A 69 -14.11 -1.64 6.28
C ILE A 69 -14.97 -2.77 5.69
N TRP A 70 -14.38 -3.90 5.35
CA TRP A 70 -15.09 -5.03 4.73
C TRP A 70 -16.04 -5.75 5.68
N GLN A 71 -15.75 -5.72 6.97
CA GLN A 71 -16.59 -6.24 8.06
C GLN A 71 -17.66 -5.24 8.50
N GLY A 72 -17.63 -4.00 8.00
CA GLY A 72 -18.62 -2.97 8.32
C GLY A 72 -18.35 -2.24 9.63
N TYR A 73 -17.16 -2.39 10.22
CA TYR A 73 -16.79 -1.66 11.44
C TYR A 73 -16.59 -0.16 11.15
N ALA A 74 -16.93 0.65 12.16
CA ALA A 74 -16.63 2.07 12.16
C ALA A 74 -15.11 2.27 12.31
N ILE A 75 -14.50 3.07 11.44
CA ILE A 75 -13.07 3.39 11.53
C ILE A 75 -12.90 4.67 12.31
N LYS A 76 -12.10 4.60 13.36
CA LYS A 76 -11.67 5.74 14.15
C LYS A 76 -10.13 5.84 14.06
N PRO A 77 -9.58 7.02 13.72
CA PRO A 77 -10.28 8.25 13.39
C PRO A 77 -10.89 8.25 11.98
N THR A 78 -11.94 9.06 11.74
CA THR A 78 -12.69 9.03 10.47
C THR A 78 -11.90 9.58 9.28
N TRP A 79 -10.83 10.34 9.51
CA TRP A 79 -9.94 10.85 8.46
C TRP A 79 -8.94 9.80 7.96
N LEU A 80 -8.75 8.68 8.68
CA LEU A 80 -7.72 7.68 8.40
C LEU A 80 -7.80 7.10 6.96
N PRO A 81 -8.99 6.73 6.43
CA PRO A 81 -9.09 6.27 5.04
C PRO A 81 -8.67 7.33 4.01
N LYS A 82 -8.94 8.62 4.27
CA LYS A 82 -8.53 9.71 3.38
C LYS A 82 -7.01 9.87 3.36
N ALA A 83 -6.37 9.78 4.53
CA ALA A 83 -4.91 9.79 4.60
C ALA A 83 -4.30 8.63 3.82
N PHE A 84 -4.82 7.41 3.97
CA PHE A 84 -4.33 6.26 3.21
C PHE A 84 -4.56 6.37 1.70
N PHE A 85 -5.67 6.96 1.27
CA PHE A 85 -5.88 7.28 -0.14
C PHE A 85 -4.79 8.22 -0.67
N LEU A 86 -4.52 9.34 0.03
CA LEU A 86 -3.49 10.31 -0.38
C LEU A 86 -2.09 9.69 -0.39
N MET A 87 -1.74 8.92 0.63
CA MET A 87 -0.47 8.19 0.68
C MET A 87 -0.35 7.18 -0.45
N GLY A 88 -1.44 6.47 -0.76
CA GLY A 88 -1.51 5.52 -1.86
C GLY A 88 -1.28 6.22 -3.22
N LEU A 89 -1.90 7.38 -3.45
CA LEU A 89 -1.68 8.18 -4.65
C LEU A 89 -0.21 8.60 -4.79
N VAL A 90 0.39 9.14 -3.71
CA VAL A 90 1.81 9.52 -3.71
C VAL A 90 2.68 8.30 -4.04
N SER A 91 2.42 7.16 -3.40
CA SER A 91 3.13 5.91 -3.68
C SER A 91 3.00 5.48 -5.14
N THR A 92 1.79 5.53 -5.70
CA THR A 92 1.54 5.23 -7.12
C THR A 92 2.43 6.07 -8.02
N PHE A 93 2.43 7.40 -7.86
CA PHE A 93 3.22 8.28 -8.72
C PHE A 93 4.71 8.07 -8.54
N VAL A 94 5.20 7.98 -7.30
CA VAL A 94 6.63 7.74 -7.02
C VAL A 94 7.12 6.45 -7.66
N ASN A 95 6.36 5.35 -7.56
CA ASN A 95 6.72 4.09 -8.18
C ASN A 95 6.64 4.17 -9.72
N MET A 96 5.61 4.83 -10.28
CA MET A 96 5.44 4.96 -11.74
C MET A 96 6.55 5.77 -12.42
N ILE A 97 7.09 6.79 -11.74
CA ILE A 97 8.23 7.57 -12.27
C ILE A 97 9.59 6.93 -11.95
N SER A 98 9.62 5.77 -11.30
CA SER A 98 10.88 5.09 -10.97
C SER A 98 11.69 4.77 -12.23
N ARG A 99 13.01 4.77 -12.08
CA ARG A 99 13.96 4.32 -13.11
C ARG A 99 13.93 2.80 -13.29
N SER A 100 13.51 2.06 -12.27
CA SER A 100 13.39 0.60 -12.35
C SER A 100 12.06 0.17 -12.96
N GLN A 101 12.14 -0.61 -14.04
CA GLN A 101 10.97 -1.25 -14.68
C GLN A 101 10.17 -2.09 -13.67
N ASN A 102 10.84 -2.79 -12.76
CA ASN A 102 10.19 -3.66 -11.77
C ASN A 102 9.47 -2.85 -10.69
N GLU A 103 10.00 -1.68 -10.31
CA GLU A 103 9.36 -0.81 -9.31
C GLU A 103 8.13 -0.10 -9.89
N ARG A 104 8.11 0.22 -11.19
CA ARG A 104 6.90 0.76 -11.85
C ARG A 104 5.69 -0.15 -11.70
N TRP A 105 5.90 -1.47 -11.64
CA TRP A 105 4.83 -2.44 -11.37
C TRP A 105 4.17 -2.22 -10.00
N ASN A 106 4.95 -1.83 -9.00
CA ASN A 106 4.39 -1.53 -7.67
C ASN A 106 3.40 -0.36 -7.73
N GLY A 107 3.62 0.60 -8.65
CA GLY A 107 2.73 1.73 -8.87
C GLY A 107 1.29 1.32 -9.17
N PHE A 108 1.10 0.28 -10.00
CA PHE A 108 -0.23 -0.28 -10.27
C PHE A 108 -0.86 -0.89 -9.02
N THR A 109 -0.09 -1.66 -8.25
CA THR A 109 -0.61 -2.27 -7.02
C THR A 109 -0.96 -1.22 -5.95
N ALA A 110 -0.15 -0.16 -5.84
CA ALA A 110 -0.46 0.97 -4.97
C ALA A 110 -1.73 1.70 -5.42
N ALA A 111 -1.97 1.83 -6.73
CA ALA A 111 -3.16 2.47 -7.27
C ALA A 111 -4.43 1.70 -6.92
N ILE A 112 -4.39 0.36 -6.99
CA ILE A 112 -5.50 -0.51 -6.59
C ILE A 112 -5.85 -0.28 -5.11
N VAL A 113 -4.84 -0.22 -4.23
CA VAL A 113 -5.06 0.02 -2.79
C VAL A 113 -5.58 1.44 -2.54
N ALA A 114 -5.02 2.45 -3.20
CA ALA A 114 -5.48 3.84 -3.12
C ALA A 114 -6.95 3.96 -3.52
N TYR A 115 -7.33 3.35 -4.64
CA TYR A 115 -8.71 3.34 -5.13
C TYR A 115 -9.69 2.70 -4.13
N ALA A 116 -9.28 1.63 -3.45
CA ALA A 116 -10.09 0.99 -2.41
C ALA A 116 -10.37 1.94 -1.24
N PHE A 117 -9.37 2.71 -0.80
CA PHE A 117 -9.55 3.72 0.25
C PHE A 117 -10.38 4.91 -0.21
N TRP A 118 -10.21 5.35 -1.47
CA TRP A 118 -11.03 6.42 -2.05
C TRP A 118 -12.52 6.07 -2.00
N ILE A 119 -12.93 4.93 -2.57
CA ILE A 119 -14.33 4.48 -2.55
C ILE A 119 -14.85 4.40 -1.11
N SER A 120 -14.03 3.89 -0.20
CA SER A 120 -14.41 3.73 1.22
C SER A 120 -14.55 5.07 1.93
N SER A 121 -13.77 6.08 1.56
CA SER A 121 -13.84 7.43 2.11
C SER A 121 -15.07 8.19 1.61
N VAL A 122 -15.33 8.18 0.30
CA VAL A 122 -16.48 8.88 -0.32
C VAL A 122 -17.80 8.36 0.25
N ARG A 123 -17.95 7.03 0.39
CA ARG A 123 -19.15 6.41 0.98
C ARG A 123 -19.45 6.86 2.41
N ARG A 124 -18.40 7.22 3.16
CA ARG A 124 -18.53 7.64 4.56
C ARG A 124 -18.83 9.11 4.71
N ASP A 125 -18.49 9.93 3.73
CA ASP A 125 -18.89 11.33 3.70
C ASP A 125 -20.38 11.47 3.31
N THR A 126 -20.93 10.59 2.47
CA THR A 126 -22.35 10.61 2.06
C THR A 126 -23.32 9.93 3.04
N SER A 127 -22.82 9.29 4.09
CA SER A 127 -23.63 8.61 5.13
C SER A 127 -23.66 9.35 6.47
N LYS A 128 -23.00 10.51 6.54
CA LYS A 128 -23.13 11.48 7.63
C LYS A 128 -24.19 12.49 7.27
#